data_AF-X1ET86-F1
#
_entry.id   AF-X1ET86-F1
#
_cell.length_a   1.000
_cell.length_b   1.000
_cell.length_c   1.000
_cell.angle_alpha   90.00
_cell.angle_beta   90.00
_cell.angle_gamma   90.00
#
_symmetry.space_group_name_H-M   'P 1'
#
loop_
_entity.id
_entity.type
_entity.pdbx_description
1 polymer ?
#
loop_
_entity_poly.entity_id
_entity_poly.type
_entity_poly.pdbx_seq_one_letter_code
_entity_poly.pdbx_strand_id
1 'polypeptide(L)' 'WLRTGDTIRIDLNTGRCDALVDEATIAERKKEGIPATPATMTPWQEIYRAHTGQLETGGVLEFAVKYQDLASKLPRHNH' A
#
# COMPACT_ATOMS: atom_id res chain seq x y z
N TRP A 1 10.49 -0.94 -11.45
CA TRP A 1 11.07 -0.20 -12.59
C TRP A 1 12.37 0.52 -12.23
N LEU A 2 12.55 0.99 -10.98
CA LEU A 2 13.85 1.43 -10.48
C LEU A 2 14.85 0.26 -10.40
N ARG A 3 16.14 0.52 -10.64
CA ARG A 3 17.21 -0.49 -10.65
C ARG A 3 18.48 -0.02 -9.95
N THR A 4 19.33 -0.96 -9.55
CA THR A 4 20.68 -0.69 -9.04
C THR A 4 21.49 0.11 -10.05
N GLY A 5 22.12 1.18 -9.59
CA GLY A 5 22.91 2.09 -10.43
C GLY A 5 22.16 3.33 -10.92
N ASP A 6 20.83 3.36 -10.82
CA ASP A 6 20.07 4.59 -11.10
C ASP A 6 20.40 5.67 -10.05
N THR A 7 20.51 6.93 -10.48
CA THR A 7 20.77 8.05 -9.58
C THR A 7 19.47 8.55 -8.96
N ILE A 8 19.44 8.68 -7.63
CA ILE A 8 18.33 9.27 -6.88
C ILE A 8 18.73 10.66 -6.38
N ARG A 9 17.92 11.67 -6.68
CA ARG A 9 18.05 13.02 -6.11
C ARG A 9 17.06 13.16 -4.96
N ILE A 10 17.59 13.43 -3.77
CA ILE A 10 16.81 13.69 -2.56
C ILE A 10 17.02 15.15 -2.16
N ASP A 11 15.93 15.91 -2.09
CA ASP A 11 15.91 17.29 -1.63
C ASP A 11 14.99 17.39 -0.41
N LEU A 12 15.60 17.61 0.75
CA LEU A 12 14.89 17.72 2.02
C LEU A 12 14.25 19.09 2.24
N ASN A 13 14.71 20.14 1.55
CA ASN A 13 14.14 21.47 1.66
C ASN A 13 12.79 21.54 0.92
N THR A 14 12.68 20.84 -0.20
CA THR A 14 11.43 20.73 -0.97
C THR A 14 10.61 19.47 -0.63
N GLY A 15 11.19 18.52 0.11
CA GLY A 15 10.55 17.26 0.46
C GLY A 15 10.39 16.31 -0.73
N ARG A 16 11.30 16.37 -1.72
CA ARG A 16 11.20 15.65 -2.98
C ARG A 16 12.25 14.56 -3.11
N CYS A 17 11.85 13.44 -3.69
CA CYS A 17 12.73 12.31 -4.03
C CYS A 17 12.44 11.88 -5.47
N ASP A 18 13.40 12.11 -6.37
CA ASP A 18 13.28 11.78 -7.80
C ASP A 18 14.30 10.73 -8.20
N ALA A 19 13.88 9.74 -9.00
CA ALA A 19 14.82 8.94 -9.79
C ALA A 19 15.16 9.71 -11.07
N LEU A 20 16.45 9.95 -11.33
CA LEU A 20 16.92 10.63 -12.54
C LEU A 20 17.00 9.64 -13.71
N VAL A 21 15.82 9.16 -14.13
CA VAL A 21 15.63 8.19 -15.21
C VAL A 21 14.64 8.79 -16.20
N ASP A 22 14.94 8.76 -17.49
CA ASP A 22 14.04 9.30 -18.51
C ASP A 22 12.74 8.47 -18.63
N GLU A 23 11.67 9.12 -19.07
CA GLU A 23 10.34 8.50 -19.14
C GLU A 23 10.27 7.31 -20.09
N ALA A 24 11.04 7.31 -21.18
CA ALA A 24 11.08 6.21 -22.13
C ALA A 24 11.67 4.95 -21.48
N THR A 25 12.78 5.11 -20.75
CA THR A 25 13.36 4.02 -19.96
C THR A 25 12.39 3.51 -18.89
N ILE A 26 11.69 4.39 -18.18
CA ILE A 26 10.68 3.97 -17.18
C ILE A 26 9.57 3.16 -17.84
N ALA A 27 9.06 3.62 -18.99
CA ALA A 27 8.01 2.95 -19.74
C ALA A 27 8.45 1.54 -20.20
N GLU A 28 9.65 1.40 -20.73
CA GLU A 28 10.21 0.09 -21.10
C GLU A 28 10.33 -0.83 -19.88
N ARG A 29 10.92 -0.35 -18.78
CA ARG A 29 11.12 -1.16 -17.57
C ARG A 29 9.80 -1.55 -16.88
N LYS A 30 8.72 -0.78 -17.05
CA LYS A 30 7.39 -1.15 -16.53
C LYS A 30 6.80 -2.37 -17.25
N LYS A 31 7.21 -2.65 -18.49
CA LYS A 31 6.76 -3.84 -19.24
C LYS A 31 7.22 -5.15 -18.61
N GLU A 32 8.27 -5.11 -17.80
CA GLU A 32 8.79 -6.29 -17.08
C GLU A 32 7.91 -6.71 -15.90
N GLY A 33 6.91 -5.91 -15.55
CA GLY A 33 5.98 -6.20 -14.46
C GLY A 33 6.54 -5.89 -13.07
N ILE A 34 5.83 -6.37 -12.06
CA ILE A 34 6.19 -6.21 -10.65
C ILE A 34 6.90 -7.46 -10.13
N PRO A 35 7.82 -7.32 -9.15
CA PRO A 35 8.42 -8.46 -8.49
C PRO A 35 7.37 -9.42 -7.90
N ALA A 36 7.69 -10.71 -7.88
CA ALA A 36 6.81 -11.71 -7.30
C ALA A 36 6.61 -11.48 -5.79
N THR A 37 5.36 -11.53 -5.35
CA THR A 37 5.00 -11.54 -3.93
C THR A 37 4.78 -12.97 -3.46
N PRO A 38 5.20 -13.35 -2.24
CA PRO A 38 4.89 -14.67 -1.68
C PRO A 38 3.39 -14.97 -1.69
N ALA A 39 3.03 -16.23 -1.87
CA ALA A 39 1.63 -16.68 -1.81
C ALA A 39 1.01 -16.37 -0.44
N THR A 40 -0.31 -16.17 -0.43
CA THR A 40 -1.08 -16.07 0.81
C THR A 40 -1.06 -17.43 1.52
N MET A 41 -0.66 -17.44 2.80
CA MET A 41 -0.40 -18.68 3.55
C MET A 41 -1.41 -18.93 4.67
N THR A 42 -2.08 -17.89 5.19
CA THR A 42 -3.01 -18.04 6.32
C THR A 42 -4.31 -17.27 6.06
N PRO A 43 -5.42 -17.67 6.71
CA PRO A 43 -6.69 -16.93 6.58
C PRO A 43 -6.57 -15.45 6.98
N TRP A 44 -5.78 -15.15 8.01
CA TRP A 44 -5.54 -13.76 8.41
C TRP A 44 -4.77 -12.97 7.34
N GLN A 45 -3.79 -13.58 6.67
CA GLN A 45 -3.07 -12.93 5.57
C GLN A 45 -4.01 -12.63 4.40
N GLU A 46 -4.97 -13.51 4.11
CA GLU A 46 -5.98 -13.28 3.07
C GLU A 46 -6.84 -12.05 3.39
N ILE A 47 -7.42 -12.00 4.59
CA ILE A 47 -8.20 -10.87 5.08
C ILE A 47 -7.37 -9.58 5.03
N TYR A 48 -6.15 -9.61 5.56
CA TYR A 48 -5.29 -8.43 5.63
C TYR A 48 -4.93 -7.90 4.23
N ARG A 49 -4.51 -8.77 3.31
CA ARG A 49 -4.13 -8.39 1.94
C ARG A 49 -5.32 -7.85 1.13
N ALA A 50 -6.52 -8.37 1.38
CA ALA A 50 -7.73 -7.94 0.69
C ALA A 50 -8.27 -6.58 1.15
N HIS A 51 -7.96 -6.17 2.40
CA HIS A 51 -8.68 -5.06 3.04
C HIS A 51 -7.80 -3.92 3.54
N THR A 52 -6.48 -4.09 3.62
CA THR A 52 -5.59 -3.06 4.16
C THR A 52 -5.23 -1.99 3.13
N GLY A 53 -5.30 -0.72 3.54
CA GLY A 53 -4.85 0.43 2.78
C GLY A 53 -3.33 0.58 2.71
N GLN A 54 -2.86 1.58 1.95
CA GLN A 54 -1.44 1.94 1.94
C GLN A 54 -1.07 2.73 3.23
N LEU A 55 0.22 2.83 3.55
CA LEU A 55 0.67 3.55 4.75
C LEU A 55 0.36 5.06 4.69
N GLU A 56 0.22 5.65 3.50
CA GLU A 56 -0.19 7.05 3.35
C GLU A 56 -1.59 7.32 3.91
N THR A 57 -2.48 6.33 3.90
CA THR A 57 -3.83 6.39 4.51
C THR A 57 -3.86 5.77 5.91
N GLY A 58 -2.71 5.36 6.46
CA GLY A 58 -2.57 4.82 7.81
C GLY A 58 -2.53 3.29 7.90
N GLY A 59 -2.56 2.55 6.78
CA GLY A 59 -2.39 1.09 6.79
C GLY A 59 -3.47 0.33 7.57
N VAL A 60 -4.68 0.89 7.63
CA VAL A 60 -5.83 0.31 8.33
C VAL A 60 -6.62 -0.63 7.41
N LEU A 61 -7.53 -1.42 8.00
CA LEU A 61 -8.58 -2.07 7.22
C LEU A 61 -9.53 -0.98 6.69
N GLU A 62 -9.49 -0.69 5.40
CA GLU A 62 -10.17 0.47 4.79
C GLU A 62 -11.68 0.45 5.07
N PHE A 63 -12.30 -0.73 5.04
CA PHE A 63 -13.72 -0.87 5.34
C PHE A 63 -14.07 -0.55 6.81
N ALA A 64 -13.12 -0.62 7.73
CA ALA A 64 -13.35 -0.44 9.16
C ALA A 64 -13.53 1.03 9.53
N VAL A 65 -12.96 1.97 8.77
CA VAL A 65 -12.95 3.42 9.07
C VAL A 65 -14.37 3.99 9.24
N LYS A 66 -15.35 3.46 8.48
CA LYS A 66 -16.75 3.92 8.52
C LYS A 66 -17.52 3.52 9.79
N TYR A 67 -17.00 2.59 10.59
CA TYR A 67 -17.67 2.12 11.80
C TYR A 67 -17.19 2.94 13.01
N GLN A 68 -18.05 3.84 13.48
CA GLN A 68 -17.79 4.74 14.60
C GLN A 68 -18.93 4.63 15.63
N ASP A 69 -18.66 5.01 16.88
CA ASP A 69 -19.66 5.07 17.97
C ASP A 69 -20.54 3.80 18.10
N LEU A 70 -19.91 2.64 18.14
CA LEU A 70 -20.62 1.35 18.19
C LEU A 70 -21.45 1.16 19.47
N ALA A 71 -21.08 1.84 20.56
CA ALA A 71 -21.77 1.72 21.85
C ALA A 71 -23.13 2.44 21.88
N SER A 72 -23.41 3.32 20.91
CA SER A 72 -24.72 3.99 20.76
C SER A 72 -25.89 3.02 20.54
N LYS A 73 -25.61 1.79 20.09
CA LYS A 73 -26.62 0.74 19.85
C LYS A 73 -26.18 -0.59 20.45
N LEU A 74 -26.94 -1.08 21.43
CA LEU A 74 -26.71 -2.39 22.02
C LEU A 74 -26.89 -3.50 20.97
N PRO A 75 -26.08 -4.57 21.03
CA PRO A 75 -26.32 -5.77 20.22
C PRO A 75 -27.63 -6.45 20.63
N ARG A 76 -28.13 -7.33 19.77
CA ARG A 76 -29.31 -8.16 20.08
C ARG A 76 -29.06 -9.01 21.34
N HIS A 77 -30.12 -9.33 22.07
CA HIS A 77 -30.07 -10.38 23.09
C HIS A 77 -29.60 -11.70 22.45
N ASN A 78 -28.81 -12.47 23.21
CA ASN A 78 -28.23 -13.72 22.73
C ASN A 78 -29.07 -14.96 23.10
N HIS A 79 -30.10 -14.79 23.94
CA HIS A 79 -31.12 -15.76 24.35
C HIS A 79 -32.41 -14.98 24.69
#